data_AF-A0A7H9VHK9-F1
#
_entry.id   AF-A0A7H9VHK9-F1
#
_cell.length_a   1.000
_cell.length_b   1.000
_cell.length_c   1.000
_cell.angle_alpha   90.00
_cell.angle_beta   90.00
_cell.angle_gamma   90.00
#
_symmetry.space_group_name_H-M   'P 1'
#
loop_
_entity.id
_entity.type
_entity.pdbx_description
1 polymer ?
#
loop_
_entity_poly.entity_id
_entity_poly.type
_entity_poly.pdbx_seq_one_letter_code
_entity_poly.pdbx_strand_id
1 'polypeptide(L)' 'GNKSEMSVGYATLYGDMNGGFNPIKDLYKMQVYALSRWRNAHVPPGALGPSGEVIPKNIIDKAPSAELREN' A
#
# COMPACT_ATOMS: atom_id res chain seq x y z
N GLY A 1 -0.92 1.88 8.47
CA GLY A 1 -1.35 2.88 7.49
C GLY A 1 -0.22 3.61 6.76
N ASN A 2 -0.48 4.10 5.54
CA ASN A 2 0.37 5.06 4.82
C ASN A 2 0.24 6.49 5.41
N LYS A 3 1.05 7.46 4.95
CA LYS A 3 1.08 8.83 5.50
C LYS A 3 -0.28 9.50 5.48
N SER A 4 -1.07 9.32 4.41
CA SER A 4 -2.41 9.89 4.31
C SER A 4 -3.35 9.35 5.40
N GLU A 5 -3.34 8.03 5.63
CA GLU A 5 -4.13 7.36 6.68
C GLU A 5 -3.73 7.82 8.08
N MET A 6 -2.42 7.96 8.34
CA MET A 6 -1.91 8.44 9.62
C MET A 6 -2.21 9.93 9.86
N SER A 7 -2.11 10.77 8.82
CA SER A 7 -2.35 12.22 8.93
C SER A 7 -3.82 12.58 9.17
N VAL A 8 -4.76 11.75 8.73
CA VAL A 8 -6.20 11.98 8.94
C VAL A 8 -6.83 11.10 10.02
N GLY A 9 -6.01 10.33 10.76
CA GLY A 9 -6.51 9.41 11.79
C GLY A 9 -7.35 8.25 11.24
N TYR A 10 -7.27 7.97 9.93
CA TYR A 10 -7.98 6.89 9.25
C TYR A 10 -7.18 5.59 9.37
N ALA A 11 -6.92 5.22 10.62
CA ALA A 11 -6.13 4.06 11.00
C ALA A 11 -6.72 3.50 12.30
N THR A 12 -6.82 2.19 12.37
CA THR A 12 -7.35 1.51 13.55
C THR A 12 -6.25 1.41 14.61
N LEU A 13 -6.52 1.98 15.80
CA LEU A 13 -5.54 2.13 16.89
C LEU A 13 -4.89 0.79 17.32
N TYR A 14 -5.55 -0.35 17.07
CA TYR A 14 -5.07 -1.70 17.38
C TYR A 14 -4.89 -2.62 16.16
N GLY A 15 -5.06 -2.10 14.94
CA GLY A 15 -4.87 -2.84 13.70
C GLY A 15 -3.63 -2.39 12.96
N ASP A 16 -3.81 -1.54 11.95
CA ASP A 16 -2.74 -1.08 11.05
C ASP A 16 -1.75 -0.07 11.68
N MET A 17 -1.96 0.31 12.95
CA MET A 17 -0.98 0.99 13.81
C MET A 17 -0.10 0.04 14.64
N ASN A 18 -0.44 -1.25 14.73
CA ASN A 18 0.34 -2.24 15.47
C ASN A 18 1.41 -2.90 14.58
N GLY A 19 2.69 -2.73 14.94
CA GLY A 19 3.83 -3.36 14.27
C GLY A 19 5.13 -2.61 14.57
N GLY A 20 6.24 -3.32 14.82
CA GLY A 20 7.51 -2.70 15.22
C GLY A 20 8.14 -1.76 14.18
N PHE A 21 7.71 -1.83 12.92
CA PHE A 21 8.12 -0.94 11.84
C PHE A 21 7.04 -0.87 10.76
N ASN A 22 6.83 0.32 10.19
CA ASN A 22 5.91 0.55 9.08
C ASN A 22 6.68 1.12 7.87
N PRO A 23 6.99 0.29 6.86
CA PRO A 23 7.82 0.67 5.71
C PRO A 23 7.25 1.79 4.84
N ILE A 24 5.94 2.04 4.92
CA ILE A 24 5.24 2.99 4.04
C ILE A 24 4.66 4.19 4.80
N LYS A 25 4.99 4.35 6.09
CA LYS A 25 4.42 5.39 6.97
C LYS A 25 4.63 6.82 6.46
N ASP A 26 5.69 7.05 5.67
CA ASP A 26 6.04 8.38 5.15
C ASP A 26 5.66 8.58 3.66
N LEU A 27 4.96 7.61 3.06
CA LEU A 27 4.46 7.72 1.69
C LEU A 27 3.00 8.15 1.69
N TYR A 28 2.67 9.19 0.91
CA TYR A 28 1.28 9.52 0.59
C TYR A 28 0.64 8.42 -0.25
N LYS A 29 -0.70 8.30 -0.20
CA LYS A 29 -1.43 7.27 -0.96
C LYS A 29 -1.08 7.27 -2.46
N MET A 30 -0.95 8.45 -3.05
CA MET A 30 -0.55 8.60 -4.46
C MET A 30 0.86 8.08 -4.75
N GLN A 31 1.79 8.21 -3.80
CA GLN A 31 3.14 7.67 -3.91
C GLN A 31 3.14 6.15 -3.79
N VAL A 32 2.26 5.57 -2.97
CA VAL A 32 2.07 4.12 -2.90
C VAL A 32 1.61 3.58 -4.26
N TYR A 33 0.60 4.19 -4.90
CA TYR A 33 0.14 3.76 -6.23
C TYR A 33 1.24 3.88 -7.30
N ALA A 34 2.03 4.96 -7.27
CA ALA A 34 3.16 5.15 -8.19
C ALA A 34 4.23 4.07 -7.98
N LEU A 35 4.57 3.78 -6.72
CA LEU A 35 5.55 2.76 -6.36
C LEU A 35 5.09 1.35 -6.76
N SER A 36 3.79 1.03 -6.58
CA SER A 36 3.22 -0.24 -6.99
C SER A 36 3.34 -0.45 -8.51
N ARG A 37 3.00 0.56 -9.30
CA ARG A 37 3.18 0.52 -10.77
C ARG A 37 4.65 0.39 -11.16
N TRP A 38 5.54 1.13 -10.49
CA TRP A 38 6.97 1.04 -10.73
C TRP A 38 7.52 -0.35 -10.43
N ARG A 39 7.12 -0.99 -9.31
CA ARG A 39 7.57 -2.33 -8.95
C ARG A 39 7.08 -3.41 -9.91
N ASN A 40 5.88 -3.27 -10.47
CA ASN A 40 5.41 -4.19 -11.52
C ASN A 40 6.22 -4.08 -12.82
N ALA A 41 6.78 -2.90 -13.09
CA ALA A 41 7.60 -2.65 -14.27
C ALA A 41 9.10 -2.95 -14.07
N HIS A 42 9.57 -3.06 -12.81
CA HIS A 42 10.99 -3.18 -12.49
C HIS A 42 11.27 -4.19 -11.40
N VAL A 43 12.38 -4.92 -11.50
CA VAL A 43 12.89 -5.79 -10.42
C VAL A 43 14.15 -5.15 -9.85
N PRO A 44 14.09 -4.50 -8.68
CA PRO A 44 15.29 -3.90 -8.09
C PRO A 44 16.33 -4.95 -7.71
N PRO A 45 17.63 -4.63 -7.77
CA PRO A 45 18.69 -5.51 -7.27
C PRO A 45 18.43 -5.91 -5.81
N GLY A 46 18.56 -7.22 -5.52
CA GLY A 46 18.30 -7.77 -4.19
C GLY A 46 16.81 -7.98 -3.86
N ALA A 47 15.88 -7.68 -4.77
CA ALA A 47 14.49 -8.06 -4.60
C ALA A 47 14.33 -9.58 -4.63
N LEU A 48 13.61 -10.12 -3.65
CA LEU A 48 13.34 -11.56 -3.51
C LEU A 48 12.03 -11.98 -4.19
N GLY A 49 11.27 -11.03 -4.74
CA GLY A 49 9.99 -11.29 -5.41
C GLY A 49 10.15 -11.53 -6.91
N PRO A 50 9.10 -12.04 -7.58
CA PRO A 50 9.16 -12.37 -9.00
C PRO A 50 9.37 -11.14 -9.90
N SER A 51 9.72 -11.40 -11.15
CA SER A 51 9.65 -10.43 -12.24
C SER A 51 8.22 -10.25 -12.74
N GLY A 52 7.93 -9.10 -13.35
CA GLY A 52 6.62 -8.79 -13.90
C GLY A 52 5.61 -8.35 -12.84
N GLU A 53 4.35 -8.74 -13.02
CA GLU A 53 3.25 -8.30 -12.16
C GLU A 53 3.34 -8.94 -10.77
N VAL A 54 3.78 -8.15 -9.78
CA VAL A 54 3.83 -8.53 -8.36
C VAL A 54 2.55 -8.10 -7.64
N ILE A 55 2.02 -6.93 -8.02
CA ILE A 55 0.82 -6.32 -7.43
C ILE A 55 -0.26 -6.33 -8.51
N PRO A 56 -1.30 -7.16 -8.39
CA PRO A 56 -2.34 -7.25 -9.40
C PRO A 56 -2.97 -5.88 -9.71
N LYS A 57 -3.20 -5.59 -11.00
CA LYS A 57 -3.77 -4.32 -11.46
C LYS A 57 -5.12 -3.99 -10.79
N ASN A 58 -5.95 -4.99 -10.52
CA ASN A 58 -7.23 -4.79 -9.84
C ASN A 58 -7.08 -4.22 -8.41
N ILE A 59 -5.99 -4.50 -7.70
CA ILE A 59 -5.72 -3.93 -6.37
C ILE A 59 -5.32 -2.45 -6.47
N ILE A 60 -4.66 -2.06 -7.57
CA ILE A 60 -4.23 -0.69 -7.84
C ILE A 60 -5.40 0.17 -8.32
N ASP A 61 -6.24 -0.38 -9.19
CA ASP A 61 -7.32 0.37 -9.85
C ASP A 61 -8.63 0.38 -9.04
N LYS A 62 -8.78 -0.54 -8.09
CA LYS A 62 -9.94 -0.52 -7.18
C LYS A 62 -9.94 0.78 -6.38
N ALA A 63 -11.05 1.48 -6.45
CA ALA A 63 -11.26 2.70 -5.67
C ALA A 63 -11.06 2.39 -4.18
N PRO A 64 -10.36 3.25 -3.42
CA PRO A 64 -10.16 3.04 -2.00
C PRO A 64 -11.52 3.04 -1.29
N SER A 65 -11.88 1.90 -0.72
CA SER A 65 -13.08 1.75 0.09
C SER A 65 -12.70 0.99 1.35
N ALA A 66 -13.20 1.45 2.50
CA ALA A 66 -13.22 0.63 3.69
C ALA A 66 -14.40 -0.33 3.55
N GLU A 67 -14.14 -1.61 3.30
CA GLU A 67 -15.16 -2.67 3.25
C GLU A 67 -15.71 -2.93 4.66
N LEU A 68 -16.39 -1.94 5.24
CA LEU A 68 -16.94 -1.98 6.58
C LEU A 68 -18.37 -2.53 6.61
N ARG A 69 -19.00 -2.80 5.45
CA ARG A 69 -20.27 -3.55 5.27
C ARG A 69 -20.37 -4.17 3.85
N GLU A 70 -21.21 -5.20 3.71
CA GLU A 70 -21.47 -5.92 2.44
C GLU A 70 -22.04 -5.00 1.34
N ASN A 71 -21.64 -5.27 0.09
CA ASN A 71 -22.14 -4.61 -1.13
C ASN A 71 -23.46 -5.22 -1.60
#